data_AF-A0A822BEX5-F1
#
_entry.id   AF-A0A822BEX5-F1
#
_cell.length_a   1.000
_cell.length_b   1.000
_cell.length_c   1.000
_cell.angle_alpha   90.00
_cell.angle_beta   90.00
_cell.angle_gamma   90.00
#
_symmetry.space_group_name_H-M   'P 1'
#
loop_
_entity.id
_entity.type
_entity.pdbx_description
1 polymer ?
#
loop_
_entity_poly.entity_id
_entity_poly.type
_entity_poly.pdbx_seq_one_letter_code
_entity_poly.pdbx_strand_id
1 'polypeptide(L)'
;MKEEIKLNPSYNRIYAHGHTYWEGPINDGIDRGNKSYFCPVGWQRWSFYVTDNFDQKFKGWCICYHGTKFEYGLSILLNGMKPAKIKALGDGVYTTPSINYACHPRYAEVKPIFEAARKIFKSGAYIQFVLECRVYPNDIKRIGCETLRFKGARIDPNIKNEAIEWVIDHKNRRNLDFNDPTSPIICTGVMIRVTDDHPGLLPESQWWYQSHICGKNKCCRIGINLDLLQRKRQSETICNIIYD
;
A
#
# COMPACT_ATOMS: atom_id res chain seq x y z
N MET A 1 -8.54 -13.96 25.45
CA MET A 1 -8.65 -12.50 25.29
C MET A 1 -9.24 -12.27 23.91
N LYS A 2 -10.25 -11.40 23.73
CA LYS A 2 -10.69 -11.01 22.39
C LYS A 2 -9.64 -10.08 21.81
N GLU A 3 -9.08 -10.42 20.66
CA GLU A 3 -8.21 -9.50 19.94
C GLU A 3 -9.05 -8.33 19.41
N GLU A 4 -8.62 -7.11 19.71
CA GLU A 4 -9.30 -5.88 19.34
C GLU A 4 -8.32 -4.97 18.60
N ILE A 5 -8.73 -4.47 17.43
CA ILE A 5 -7.98 -3.45 16.70
C ILE A 5 -8.46 -2.09 17.20
N LYS A 6 -7.58 -1.38 17.90
CA LYS A 6 -7.85 -0.02 18.39
C LYS A 6 -7.28 1.00 17.41
N LEU A 7 -8.05 2.04 17.10
CA LEU A 7 -7.55 3.18 16.31
C LEU A 7 -6.75 4.14 17.20
N ASN A 8 -5.84 4.90 16.60
CA ASN A 8 -5.13 6.01 17.25
C ASN A 8 -5.33 7.31 16.45
N PRO A 9 -6.44 8.04 16.68
CA PRO A 9 -6.81 9.20 15.88
C PRO A 9 -5.75 10.32 15.85
N SER A 10 -4.94 10.44 16.90
CA SER A 10 -3.84 11.44 16.99
C SER A 10 -2.80 11.30 15.86
N TYR A 11 -2.73 10.14 15.23
CA TYR A 11 -1.83 9.83 14.12
C TYR A 11 -2.54 9.63 12.78
N ASN A 12 -3.84 9.94 12.70
CA ASN A 12 -4.54 9.98 11.41
C ASN A 12 -4.04 11.18 10.60
N ARG A 13 -3.87 10.99 9.30
CA ARG A 13 -3.32 12.03 8.40
C ARG A 13 -4.06 12.02 7.08
N ILE A 14 -4.21 13.20 6.49
CA ILE A 14 -4.57 13.37 5.08
C ILE A 14 -3.30 13.81 4.38
N TYR A 15 -2.82 13.02 3.42
CA TYR A 15 -1.61 13.32 2.67
C TYR A 15 -1.95 14.03 1.37
N ALA A 16 -1.90 15.37 1.39
CA ALA A 16 -2.28 16.23 0.27
C ALA A 16 -1.72 17.65 0.46
N HIS A 17 -1.59 18.40 -0.64
CA HIS A 17 -1.36 19.84 -0.56
C HIS A 17 -2.49 20.51 0.23
N GLY A 18 -2.15 21.40 1.18
CA GLY A 18 -3.12 21.98 2.13
C GLY A 18 -3.40 21.12 3.37
N HIS A 19 -2.86 19.89 3.43
CA HIS A 19 -2.89 19.02 4.60
C HIS A 19 -1.47 18.59 4.99
N THR A 20 -1.25 17.31 5.33
CA THR A 20 0.09 16.80 5.61
C THR A 20 0.82 16.57 4.28
N TYR A 21 1.89 17.33 4.04
CA TYR A 21 2.65 17.25 2.79
C TYR A 21 4.12 17.59 3.02
N TRP A 22 4.99 16.93 2.25
CA TRP A 22 6.39 17.29 2.12
C TRP A 22 6.94 16.79 0.78
N GLU A 23 8.03 17.39 0.32
CA GLU A 23 8.74 16.99 -0.90
C GLU A 23 9.99 16.18 -0.57
N GLY A 24 10.26 15.17 -1.41
CA GLY A 24 11.40 14.29 -1.21
C GLY A 24 11.30 13.44 0.06
N PRO A 25 12.45 12.95 0.58
CA PRO A 25 12.46 12.16 1.81
C PRO A 25 12.15 13.05 3.02
N ILE A 26 11.31 12.56 3.94
CA ILE A 26 11.04 13.26 5.20
C ILE A 26 12.33 13.45 5.99
N ASN A 27 12.50 14.62 6.61
CA ASN A 27 13.64 14.94 7.46
C ASN A 27 13.17 15.56 8.79
N ASP A 28 12.48 14.77 9.60
CA ASP A 28 11.91 15.16 10.90
C ASP A 28 12.74 14.66 12.10
N GLY A 29 13.96 14.16 11.85
CA GLY A 29 14.84 13.61 12.88
C GLY A 29 14.42 12.23 13.44
N ILE A 30 13.31 11.64 12.96
CA ILE A 30 12.87 10.31 13.40
C ILE A 30 13.62 9.22 12.64
N ASP A 31 14.26 8.33 13.38
CA ASP A 31 15.00 7.18 12.83
C ASP A 31 14.04 6.14 12.22
N ARG A 32 14.15 5.97 10.90
CA ARG A 32 13.38 5.01 10.08
C ARG A 32 14.26 3.94 9.43
N GLY A 33 15.36 3.57 10.08
CA GLY A 33 16.19 2.44 9.65
C GLY A 33 16.97 2.72 8.37
N ASN A 34 17.40 3.97 8.19
CA ASN A 34 18.13 4.45 7.01
C ASN A 34 17.40 4.22 5.67
N LYS A 35 16.06 4.09 5.70
CA LYS A 35 15.22 4.06 4.49
C LYS A 35 14.44 5.36 4.39
N SER A 36 14.50 5.99 3.22
CA SER A 36 13.73 7.19 2.92
C SER A 36 12.23 6.92 3.02
N TYR A 37 11.51 7.86 3.61
CA TYR A 37 10.05 7.86 3.65
C TYR A 37 9.52 9.07 2.88
N PHE A 38 8.76 8.80 1.82
CA PHE A 38 8.20 9.81 0.93
C PHE A 38 6.74 10.03 1.27
N CYS A 39 6.23 11.25 1.05
CA CYS A 39 4.84 11.58 1.31
C CYS A 39 3.91 10.72 0.43
N PRO A 40 3.00 9.91 1.00
CA PRO A 40 2.05 9.13 0.24
C PRO A 40 0.88 10.01 -0.20
N VAL A 41 1.15 11.03 -1.02
CA VAL A 41 0.17 12.00 -1.51
C VAL A 41 -1.00 11.27 -2.16
N GLY A 42 -2.23 11.71 -1.85
CA GLY A 42 -3.45 11.08 -2.34
C GLY A 42 -4.07 10.05 -1.41
N TRP A 43 -3.53 9.88 -0.20
CA TRP A 43 -3.99 8.87 0.74
C TRP A 43 -4.39 9.47 2.09
N GLN A 44 -5.40 8.87 2.71
CA GLN A 44 -5.76 9.10 4.11
C GLN A 44 -5.24 7.93 4.95
N ARG A 45 -4.55 8.22 6.04
CA ARG A 45 -4.06 7.23 6.99
C ARG A 45 -4.96 7.13 8.20
N TRP A 46 -5.38 5.91 8.49
CA TRP A 46 -6.07 5.52 9.71
C TRP A 46 -5.09 4.72 10.58
N SER A 47 -4.61 5.34 11.65
CA SER A 47 -3.59 4.73 12.51
C SER A 47 -4.21 3.69 13.42
N PHE A 48 -3.46 2.61 13.64
CA PHE A 48 -3.73 1.69 14.74
C PHE A 48 -2.98 2.13 16.00
N TYR A 49 -3.61 1.93 17.14
CA TYR A 49 -2.94 1.94 18.43
C TYR A 49 -2.20 0.61 18.58
N VAL A 50 -0.88 0.70 18.71
CA VAL A 50 0.00 -0.47 18.83
C VAL A 50 0.55 -0.60 20.24
N THR A 51 1.07 0.49 20.80
CA THR A 51 1.62 0.55 22.16
C THR A 51 1.85 2.01 22.58
N ASP A 52 1.94 2.26 23.89
CA ASP A 52 2.19 3.61 24.45
C ASP A 52 3.58 4.15 24.14
N ASN A 53 4.60 3.29 24.04
CA ASN A 53 5.99 3.67 23.79
C ASN A 53 6.43 3.44 22.33
N PHE A 54 5.53 3.73 21.38
CA PHE A 54 5.68 3.40 19.96
C PHE A 54 7.05 3.82 19.39
N ASP A 55 7.43 5.08 19.55
CA ASP A 55 8.68 5.61 19.00
C ASP A 55 9.93 4.97 19.60
N GLN A 56 9.89 4.62 20.90
CA GLN A 56 10.99 3.90 21.55
C GLN A 56 11.09 2.46 21.03
N LYS A 57 9.95 1.76 20.95
CA LYS A 57 9.90 0.34 20.55
C LYS A 57 10.28 0.14 19.07
N PHE A 58 9.83 1.03 18.20
CA PHE A 58 10.02 0.93 16.75
C PHE A 58 11.05 1.92 16.20
N LYS A 59 11.91 2.47 17.07
CA LYS A 59 13.05 3.28 16.65
C LYS A 59 13.90 2.51 15.64
N GLY A 60 14.17 3.11 14.50
CA GLY A 60 14.95 2.48 13.44
C GLY A 60 14.18 1.46 12.60
N TRP A 61 12.87 1.31 12.77
CA TRP A 61 12.05 0.46 11.90
C TRP A 61 11.61 1.22 10.65
N CYS A 62 11.81 0.60 9.48
CA CYS A 62 11.43 1.15 8.19
C CYS A 62 9.92 1.19 8.03
N ILE A 63 9.40 2.14 7.24
CA ILE A 63 8.00 2.13 6.78
C ILE A 63 7.92 1.37 5.47
N CYS A 64 6.90 0.53 5.33
CA CYS A 64 6.56 -0.13 4.07
C CYS A 64 5.05 -0.33 3.94
N TYR A 65 4.64 -0.77 2.77
CA TYR A 65 3.26 -0.94 2.37
C TYR A 65 3.01 -2.36 1.87
N HIS A 66 1.81 -2.86 2.12
CA HIS A 66 1.34 -4.14 1.62
C HIS A 66 -0.06 -3.98 1.01
N GLY A 67 -0.12 -4.09 -0.32
CA GLY A 67 -1.39 -4.16 -1.03
C GLY A 67 -2.07 -5.50 -0.77
N THR A 68 -3.37 -5.49 -0.51
CA THR A 68 -4.16 -6.72 -0.36
C THR A 68 -5.57 -6.55 -0.93
N LYS A 69 -6.32 -7.65 -1.00
CA LYS A 69 -7.75 -7.61 -1.32
C LYS A 69 -8.59 -7.28 -0.09
N PHE A 70 -9.78 -6.71 -0.30
CA PHE A 70 -10.72 -6.40 0.79
C PHE A 70 -11.09 -7.64 1.60
N GLU A 71 -11.31 -8.79 0.94
CA GLU A 71 -11.66 -10.05 1.60
C GLU A 71 -10.57 -10.57 2.55
N TYR A 72 -9.31 -10.17 2.36
CA TYR A 72 -8.19 -10.61 3.20
C TYR A 72 -7.77 -9.58 4.24
N GLY A 73 -8.15 -8.30 4.09
CA GLY A 73 -7.70 -7.21 4.96
C GLY A 73 -7.89 -7.52 6.44
N LEU A 74 -9.13 -7.85 6.85
CA LEU A 74 -9.41 -8.18 8.25
C LEU A 74 -8.66 -9.44 8.72
N SER A 75 -8.55 -10.47 7.88
CA SER A 75 -7.81 -11.69 8.24
C SER A 75 -6.33 -11.42 8.49
N ILE A 76 -5.72 -10.50 7.73
CA ILE A 76 -4.32 -10.10 7.90
C ILE A 76 -4.17 -9.25 9.16
N LEU A 77 -5.09 -8.33 9.42
CA LEU A 77 -5.05 -7.51 10.62
C LEU A 77 -5.16 -8.33 11.91
N LEU A 78 -5.99 -9.38 11.90
CA LEU A 78 -6.20 -10.23 13.07
C LEU A 78 -5.17 -11.37 13.20
N ASN A 79 -4.67 -11.93 12.09
CA ASN A 79 -3.81 -13.14 12.15
C ASN A 79 -2.38 -12.90 11.65
N GLY A 80 -2.06 -11.67 11.25
CA GLY A 80 -0.79 -11.32 10.64
C GLY A 80 -0.66 -11.74 9.18
N MET A 81 0.54 -11.60 8.63
CA MET A 81 0.82 -11.84 7.21
C MET A 81 1.30 -13.28 6.96
N LYS A 82 0.81 -13.90 5.89
CA LYS A 82 1.33 -15.19 5.41
C LYS A 82 2.39 -14.98 4.34
N PRO A 83 3.45 -15.82 4.28
CA PRO A 83 4.39 -15.81 3.16
C PRO A 83 3.67 -15.94 1.81
N ALA A 84 4.20 -15.27 0.79
CA ALA A 84 3.61 -15.30 -0.54
C ALA A 84 3.68 -16.71 -1.14
N LYS A 85 2.59 -17.13 -1.79
CA LYS A 85 2.55 -18.39 -2.54
C LYS A 85 3.45 -18.35 -3.78
N ILE A 86 3.53 -17.18 -4.42
CA ILE A 86 4.39 -16.94 -5.59
C ILE A 86 5.67 -16.29 -5.10
N LYS A 87 6.78 -17.01 -5.19
CA LYS A 87 8.08 -16.65 -4.61
C LYS A 87 9.02 -16.02 -5.64
N ALA A 88 8.57 -14.97 -6.33
CA ALA A 88 9.30 -14.36 -7.44
C ALA A 88 10.71 -13.86 -7.06
N LEU A 89 10.87 -13.33 -5.85
CA LEU A 89 12.12 -12.90 -5.25
C LEU A 89 12.57 -13.81 -4.09
N GLY A 90 11.97 -14.98 -3.92
CA GLY A 90 12.25 -15.91 -2.83
C GLY A 90 11.08 -16.04 -1.84
N ASP A 91 11.27 -16.90 -0.83
CA ASP A 91 10.26 -17.15 0.18
C ASP A 91 10.06 -15.96 1.11
N GLY A 92 8.89 -15.72 1.68
CA GLY A 92 8.67 -14.63 2.63
C GLY A 92 7.47 -13.74 2.32
N VAL A 93 7.34 -12.67 3.10
CA VAL A 93 6.26 -11.69 2.98
C VAL A 93 6.70 -10.53 2.11
N TYR A 94 5.88 -10.15 1.13
CA TYR A 94 6.23 -9.14 0.15
C TYR A 94 5.64 -7.80 0.56
N THR A 95 6.49 -6.79 0.65
CA THR A 95 6.12 -5.40 0.93
C THR A 95 6.88 -4.46 -0.01
N THR A 96 6.61 -3.17 0.08
CA THR A 96 7.28 -2.17 -0.74
C THR A 96 7.37 -0.83 0.00
N PRO A 97 8.43 -0.04 -0.17
CA PRO A 97 8.45 1.34 0.31
C PRO A 97 7.58 2.29 -0.54
N SER A 98 7.07 1.82 -1.70
CA SER A 98 6.27 2.63 -2.62
C SER A 98 4.78 2.31 -2.48
N ILE A 99 4.02 3.29 -2.00
CA ILE A 99 2.55 3.16 -2.01
C ILE A 99 2.00 3.13 -3.44
N ASN A 100 2.68 3.78 -4.40
CA ASN A 100 2.32 3.77 -5.82
C ASN A 100 2.44 2.38 -6.43
N TYR A 101 3.43 1.58 -6.00
CA TYR A 101 3.53 0.18 -6.37
C TYR A 101 2.54 -0.70 -5.61
N ALA A 102 2.41 -0.52 -4.29
CA ALA A 102 1.49 -1.28 -3.45
C ALA A 102 0.03 -1.17 -3.91
N CYS A 103 -0.35 0.00 -4.43
CA CYS A 103 -1.70 0.29 -4.87
C CYS A 103 -2.04 -0.24 -6.27
N HIS A 104 -1.12 -0.91 -6.95
CA HIS A 104 -1.45 -1.55 -8.22
C HIS A 104 -2.52 -2.63 -8.02
N PRO A 105 -3.56 -2.76 -8.88
CA PRO A 105 -4.70 -3.65 -8.69
C PRO A 105 -4.39 -5.15 -8.53
N ARG A 106 -3.19 -5.58 -8.97
CA ARG A 106 -2.67 -6.92 -8.68
C ARG A 106 -2.50 -7.18 -7.18
N TYR A 107 -2.10 -6.16 -6.43
CA TYR A 107 -1.78 -6.23 -5.01
C TYR A 107 -2.93 -5.65 -4.18
N ALA A 108 -3.34 -4.40 -4.45
CA ALA A 108 -4.42 -3.73 -3.73
C ALA A 108 -5.70 -3.69 -4.57
N GLU A 109 -6.76 -4.35 -4.13
CA GLU A 109 -8.03 -4.37 -4.87
C GLU A 109 -8.66 -2.97 -4.96
N VAL A 110 -9.18 -2.62 -6.14
CA VAL A 110 -10.01 -1.43 -6.37
C VAL A 110 -11.47 -1.86 -6.33
N LYS A 111 -12.30 -1.22 -5.50
CA LYS A 111 -13.75 -1.49 -5.44
C LYS A 111 -14.57 -0.25 -5.77
N PRO A 112 -15.63 -0.39 -6.58
CA PRO A 112 -16.63 0.66 -6.70
C PRO A 112 -17.38 0.84 -5.38
N ILE A 113 -17.75 2.08 -5.08
CA ILE A 113 -18.60 2.46 -3.96
C ILE A 113 -20.04 2.42 -4.46
N PHE A 114 -20.78 1.38 -4.08
CA PHE A 114 -22.18 1.22 -4.45
C PHE A 114 -23.11 2.07 -3.57
N GLU A 115 -24.34 2.27 -4.04
CA GLU A 115 -25.37 3.07 -3.34
C GLU A 115 -25.57 2.65 -1.87
N ALA A 116 -25.57 1.35 -1.57
CA ALA A 116 -25.72 0.86 -0.21
C ALA A 116 -24.59 1.33 0.74
N ALA A 117 -23.40 1.62 0.21
CA ALA A 117 -22.25 2.10 0.97
C ALA A 117 -22.24 3.63 1.18
N ARG A 118 -23.20 4.37 0.60
CA ARG A 118 -23.32 5.84 0.74
C ARG A 118 -23.65 6.30 2.15
N LYS A 119 -24.15 5.40 3.01
CA LYS A 119 -24.31 5.65 4.44
C LYS A 119 -22.96 5.84 5.16
N ILE A 120 -21.87 5.35 4.57
CA ILE A 120 -20.51 5.38 5.12
C ILE A 120 -19.64 6.35 4.32
N PHE A 121 -19.68 6.26 2.98
CA PHE A 121 -18.92 7.12 2.08
C PHE A 121 -19.80 8.23 1.52
N LYS A 122 -19.59 9.45 2.02
CA LYS A 122 -20.36 10.64 1.61
C LYS A 122 -20.19 10.95 0.12
N SER A 123 -18.97 10.83 -0.41
CA SER A 123 -18.71 10.98 -1.84
C SER A 123 -17.69 9.95 -2.37
N GLY A 124 -17.22 10.14 -3.62
CA GLY A 124 -16.37 9.20 -4.34
C GLY A 124 -17.11 8.08 -5.07
N ALA A 125 -16.49 7.47 -6.07
CA ALA A 125 -17.00 6.35 -6.84
C ALA A 125 -16.19 5.07 -6.63
N TYR A 126 -14.92 5.17 -6.23
CA TYR A 126 -14.04 4.03 -5.99
C TYR A 126 -13.28 4.18 -4.69
N ILE A 127 -12.97 3.04 -4.07
CA ILE A 127 -12.15 2.92 -2.88
C ILE A 127 -11.05 1.88 -3.10
N GLN A 128 -9.89 2.17 -2.54
CA GLN A 128 -8.78 1.24 -2.41
C GLN A 128 -8.16 1.39 -1.01
N PHE A 129 -7.61 0.30 -0.49
CA PHE A 129 -6.79 0.38 0.72
C PHE A 129 -5.50 -0.44 0.61
N VAL A 130 -4.51 -0.02 1.39
CA VAL A 130 -3.19 -0.63 1.53
C VAL A 130 -2.85 -0.66 3.01
N LEU A 131 -2.18 -1.71 3.48
CA LEU A 131 -1.69 -1.76 4.85
C LEU A 131 -0.38 -0.98 4.95
N GLU A 132 -0.28 -0.05 5.90
CA GLU A 132 0.99 0.54 6.29
C GLU A 132 1.61 -0.30 7.41
N CYS A 133 2.90 -0.62 7.29
CA CYS A 133 3.62 -1.46 8.23
C CYS A 133 4.95 -0.84 8.64
N ARG A 134 5.41 -1.21 9.83
CA ARG A 134 6.81 -1.06 10.27
C ARG A 134 7.52 -2.39 10.14
N VAL A 135 8.75 -2.36 9.65
CA VAL A 135 9.59 -3.56 9.52
C VAL A 135 10.98 -3.32 10.11
N TYR A 136 11.51 -4.32 10.82
CA TYR A 136 12.86 -4.28 11.33
C TYR A 136 13.86 -4.40 10.16
N PRO A 137 14.82 -3.46 9.99
CA PRO A 137 15.64 -3.42 8.77
C PRO A 137 16.43 -4.70 8.50
N ASN A 138 16.90 -5.36 9.55
CA ASN A 138 17.70 -6.59 9.45
C ASN A 138 16.86 -7.81 9.03
N ASP A 139 15.54 -7.73 9.12
CA ASP A 139 14.64 -8.80 8.67
C ASP A 139 14.17 -8.60 7.20
N ILE A 140 14.63 -7.53 6.53
CA ILE A 140 14.50 -7.36 5.08
C ILE A 140 15.59 -8.19 4.39
N LYS A 141 15.31 -9.47 4.12
CA LYS A 141 16.31 -10.38 3.55
C LYS A 141 16.60 -10.14 2.07
N ARG A 142 15.70 -9.49 1.34
CA ARG A 142 15.92 -9.14 -0.06
C ARG A 142 15.22 -7.84 -0.42
N ILE A 143 15.94 -7.03 -1.17
CA ILE A 143 15.43 -5.87 -1.91
C ILE A 143 15.64 -6.19 -3.39
N GLY A 144 14.60 -6.05 -4.20
CA GLY A 144 14.66 -6.43 -5.61
C GLY A 144 13.72 -5.64 -6.50
N CYS A 145 13.73 -6.04 -7.77
CA CYS A 145 12.95 -5.39 -8.80
C CYS A 145 11.45 -5.68 -8.70
N GLU A 146 10.67 -4.84 -9.38
CA GLU A 146 9.23 -5.07 -9.57
C GLU A 146 8.93 -6.46 -10.17
N THR A 147 7.82 -7.07 -9.76
CA THR A 147 7.39 -8.41 -10.21
C THR A 147 6.23 -8.39 -11.20
N LEU A 148 5.83 -7.20 -11.66
CA LEU A 148 4.85 -6.99 -12.73
C LEU A 148 5.48 -7.14 -14.13
N ARG A 149 6.80 -7.28 -14.23
CA ARG A 149 7.58 -7.38 -15.49
C ARG A 149 7.37 -6.14 -16.37
N PHE A 150 7.13 -5.00 -15.73
CA PHE A 150 6.94 -3.73 -16.37
C PHE A 150 8.30 -3.16 -16.81
N LYS A 151 8.52 -3.10 -18.12
CA LYS A 151 9.73 -2.51 -18.73
C LYS A 151 9.54 -1.06 -19.20
N GLY A 152 8.34 -0.51 -19.07
CA GLY A 152 7.88 0.64 -19.86
C GLY A 152 8.10 2.02 -19.25
N ALA A 153 8.36 2.14 -17.95
CA ALA A 153 8.61 3.42 -17.28
C ALA A 153 9.08 3.23 -15.84
N ARG A 154 9.39 4.35 -15.18
CA ARG A 154 9.54 4.44 -13.72
C ARG A 154 8.17 4.27 -13.05
N ILE A 155 8.07 3.36 -12.08
CA ILE A 155 6.81 3.12 -11.32
C ILE A 155 6.58 4.21 -10.28
N ASP A 156 7.65 4.59 -9.58
CA ASP A 156 7.61 5.57 -8.50
C ASP A 156 8.74 6.58 -8.72
N PRO A 157 8.47 7.89 -8.73
CA PRO A 157 9.50 8.89 -9.01
C PRO A 157 10.64 8.85 -7.98
N ASN A 158 10.34 8.45 -6.75
CA ASN A 158 11.27 8.48 -5.63
C ASN A 158 12.00 7.14 -5.42
N ILE A 159 11.42 6.02 -5.88
CA ILE A 159 11.96 4.68 -5.62
C ILE A 159 12.31 3.97 -6.93
N LYS A 160 13.57 3.51 -7.04
CA LYS A 160 14.07 2.80 -8.23
C LYS A 160 13.33 1.47 -8.41
N ASN A 161 12.97 1.13 -9.66
CA ASN A 161 12.25 -0.10 -9.96
C ASN A 161 13.02 -1.34 -9.49
N GLU A 162 14.35 -1.31 -9.48
CA GLU A 162 15.23 -2.41 -9.05
C GLU A 162 15.27 -2.63 -7.53
N ALA A 163 14.68 -1.70 -6.76
CA ALA A 163 14.67 -1.70 -5.29
C ALA A 163 13.27 -1.49 -4.70
N ILE A 164 12.23 -1.63 -5.52
CA ILE A 164 10.85 -1.31 -5.13
C ILE A 164 10.16 -2.42 -4.36
N GLU A 165 10.67 -3.65 -4.40
CA GLU A 165 10.04 -4.78 -3.72
C GLU A 165 10.94 -5.33 -2.61
N TRP A 166 10.38 -5.47 -1.41
CA TRP A 166 11.05 -5.98 -0.22
C TRP A 166 10.47 -7.33 0.16
N VAL A 167 11.34 -8.30 0.43
CA VAL A 167 10.95 -9.60 0.95
C VAL A 167 11.38 -9.67 2.41
N ILE A 168 10.39 -9.78 3.29
CA ILE A 168 10.57 -9.87 4.73
C ILE A 168 10.75 -11.34 5.10
N ASP A 169 11.75 -11.63 5.92
CA ASP A 169 11.94 -12.99 6.39
C ASP A 169 10.82 -13.42 7.32
N HIS A 170 10.25 -14.60 7.06
CA HIS A 170 9.19 -15.14 7.89
C HIS A 170 9.72 -16.06 9.00
N LYS A 171 11.05 -16.26 9.10
CA LYS A 171 11.72 -17.02 10.16
C LYS A 171 11.10 -18.42 10.35
N ASN A 172 10.77 -19.09 9.23
CA ASN A 172 10.08 -20.39 9.19
C ASN A 172 8.69 -20.43 9.88
N ARG A 173 8.10 -19.27 10.19
CA ARG A 173 6.74 -19.16 10.74
C ARG A 173 5.71 -19.30 9.63
N ARG A 174 4.54 -19.85 9.96
CA ARG A 174 3.39 -19.96 9.03
C ARG A 174 2.75 -18.61 8.75
N ASN A 175 2.79 -17.72 9.74
CA ASN A 175 2.29 -16.36 9.72
C ASN A 175 3.22 -15.46 10.55
N LEU A 176 3.32 -14.20 10.15
CA LEU A 176 3.94 -13.12 10.90
C LEU A 176 2.84 -12.39 11.65
N ASP A 177 2.50 -12.90 12.83
CA ASP A 177 1.52 -12.32 13.73
C ASP A 177 1.95 -10.91 14.17
N PHE A 178 1.05 -9.93 14.08
CA PHE A 178 1.35 -8.56 14.49
C PHE A 178 1.34 -8.37 16.01
N ASN A 179 0.72 -9.30 16.76
CA ASN A 179 0.70 -9.28 18.22
C ASN A 179 1.93 -9.97 18.83
N ASP A 180 2.72 -10.70 18.04
CA ASP A 180 3.96 -11.33 18.48
C ASP A 180 5.05 -10.26 18.67
N PRO A 181 5.59 -10.07 19.89
CA PRO A 181 6.61 -9.05 20.17
C PRO A 181 7.94 -9.30 19.42
N THR A 182 8.14 -10.49 18.89
CA THR A 182 9.32 -10.88 18.09
C THR A 182 9.03 -10.87 16.59
N SER A 183 7.84 -10.44 16.17
CA SER A 183 7.48 -10.34 14.77
C SER A 183 8.40 -9.34 14.06
N PRO A 184 8.94 -9.67 12.87
CA PRO A 184 9.81 -8.76 12.12
C PRO A 184 9.05 -7.58 11.50
N ILE A 185 7.71 -7.64 11.51
CA ILE A 185 6.81 -6.68 10.86
C ILE A 185 5.56 -6.47 11.71
N ILE A 186 5.06 -5.25 11.74
CA ILE A 186 3.79 -4.90 12.38
C ILE A 186 2.98 -3.95 11.50
N CYS A 187 1.66 -4.14 11.45
CA CYS A 187 0.76 -3.20 10.78
C CYS A 187 0.45 -2.02 11.71
N THR A 188 0.72 -0.81 11.24
CA THR A 188 0.61 0.43 12.03
C THR A 188 -0.55 1.31 11.58
N GLY A 189 -1.18 0.98 10.46
CA GLY A 189 -2.36 1.65 9.98
C GLY A 189 -2.84 1.11 8.65
N VAL A 190 -3.94 1.68 8.19
CA VAL A 190 -4.48 1.48 6.85
C VAL A 190 -4.42 2.80 6.10
N MET A 191 -3.90 2.74 4.88
CA MET A 191 -3.96 3.82 3.91
C MET A 191 -5.20 3.60 3.06
N ILE A 192 -6.10 4.59 3.01
CA ILE A 192 -7.31 4.58 2.20
C ILE A 192 -7.19 5.67 1.13
N ARG A 193 -7.60 5.34 -0.10
CA ARG A 193 -7.77 6.31 -1.19
C ARG A 193 -9.18 6.17 -1.72
N VAL A 194 -9.89 7.30 -1.78
CA VAL A 194 -11.21 7.41 -2.40
C VAL A 194 -11.09 8.34 -3.61
N THR A 195 -11.71 7.95 -4.72
CA THR A 195 -11.66 8.71 -5.98
C THR A 195 -13.03 8.81 -6.63
N ASP A 196 -13.30 9.88 -7.38
CA ASP A 196 -14.55 10.10 -8.12
C ASP A 196 -14.67 9.28 -9.43
N ASP A 197 -13.56 8.75 -9.94
CA ASP A 197 -13.49 7.78 -11.04
C ASP A 197 -12.45 6.70 -10.75
N HIS A 198 -12.21 5.79 -11.68
CA HIS A 198 -11.32 4.66 -11.47
C HIS A 198 -9.87 5.15 -11.21
N PRO A 199 -9.20 4.77 -10.11
CA PRO A 199 -7.89 5.31 -9.71
C PRO A 199 -6.76 5.00 -10.70
N GLY A 200 -6.98 4.11 -11.66
CA GLY A 200 -6.10 3.90 -12.82
C GLY A 200 -5.99 5.11 -13.77
N LEU A 201 -6.84 6.13 -13.60
CA LEU A 201 -6.79 7.40 -14.32
C LEU A 201 -5.92 8.45 -13.62
N LEU A 202 -5.55 8.24 -12.35
CA LEU A 202 -4.67 9.15 -11.63
C LEU A 202 -3.29 9.23 -12.30
N PRO A 203 -2.60 10.40 -12.25
CA PRO A 203 -1.27 10.56 -12.84
C PRO A 203 -0.25 9.51 -12.38
N GLU A 204 -0.24 9.18 -11.09
CA GLU A 204 0.68 8.18 -10.50
C GLU A 204 0.34 6.73 -10.89
N SER A 205 -0.85 6.49 -11.43
CA SER A 205 -1.34 5.16 -11.82
C SER A 205 -1.24 4.90 -13.33
N GLN A 206 -0.76 5.86 -14.12
CA GLN A 206 -0.73 5.75 -15.60
C GLN A 206 0.05 4.53 -16.10
N TRP A 207 1.04 4.07 -15.34
CA TRP A 207 1.85 2.89 -15.65
C TRP A 207 1.07 1.55 -15.53
N TRP A 208 -0.08 1.54 -14.83
CA TRP A 208 -0.90 0.33 -14.64
C TRP A 208 -1.37 -0.24 -15.97
N TYR A 209 -1.82 0.61 -16.90
CA TYR A 209 -2.29 0.15 -18.20
C TYR A 209 -1.17 -0.59 -18.96
N GLN A 210 0.04 -0.03 -18.93
CA GLN A 210 1.19 -0.58 -19.64
C GLN A 210 1.68 -1.91 -19.04
N SER A 211 1.63 -2.06 -17.71
CA SER A 211 2.01 -3.33 -17.06
C SER A 211 1.08 -4.49 -17.46
N HIS A 212 -0.18 -4.20 -17.81
CA HIS A 212 -1.17 -5.22 -18.18
C HIS A 212 -1.14 -5.59 -19.67
N ILE A 213 -0.77 -4.67 -20.57
CA ILE A 213 -0.62 -4.96 -22.00
C ILE A 213 0.50 -5.99 -22.26
N CYS A 214 1.52 -6.02 -21.40
CA CYS A 214 2.67 -6.91 -21.56
C CYS A 214 2.36 -8.40 -21.30
N GLY A 215 1.14 -8.75 -20.86
CA GLY A 215 0.74 -10.13 -20.56
C GLY A 215 -0.53 -10.55 -21.31
N LYS A 216 -0.41 -10.89 -22.61
CA LYS A 216 -1.52 -11.23 -23.53
C LYS A 216 -2.57 -12.26 -23.02
N ASN A 217 -2.31 -13.01 -21.94
CA ASN A 217 -3.22 -14.06 -21.44
C ASN A 217 -3.41 -14.11 -19.90
N LYS A 218 -2.99 -13.10 -19.10
CA LYS A 218 -2.92 -13.27 -17.63
C LYS A 218 -3.32 -12.10 -16.73
N CYS A 219 -4.05 -11.09 -17.19
CA CYS A 219 -4.32 -9.92 -16.34
C CYS A 219 -5.80 -9.57 -16.16
N CYS A 220 -6.46 -10.34 -15.30
CA CYS A 220 -7.89 -10.26 -14.97
C CYS A 220 -8.24 -9.36 -13.77
N ARG A 221 -7.41 -8.38 -13.37
CA ARG A 221 -7.59 -7.73 -12.06
C ARG A 221 -7.40 -6.22 -11.96
N ILE A 222 -7.53 -5.43 -13.03
CA ILE A 222 -7.56 -3.95 -12.86
C ILE A 222 -8.81 -3.50 -12.09
N GLY A 223 -9.91 -4.25 -12.17
CA GLY A 223 -11.20 -3.82 -11.64
C GLY A 223 -11.98 -2.94 -12.61
N ILE A 224 -11.44 -2.69 -13.81
CA ILE A 224 -12.12 -2.04 -14.93
C ILE A 224 -11.74 -2.73 -16.25
N ASN A 225 -12.62 -2.67 -17.23
CA ASN A 225 -12.33 -3.08 -18.60
C ASN A 225 -11.21 -2.20 -19.19
N LEU A 226 -10.19 -2.82 -19.79
CA LEU A 226 -9.01 -2.13 -20.33
C LEU A 226 -9.36 -1.15 -21.46
N ASP A 227 -10.31 -1.48 -22.33
CA ASP A 227 -10.75 -0.60 -23.42
C ASP A 227 -11.54 0.59 -22.88
N LEU A 228 -12.34 0.39 -21.83
CA LEU A 228 -13.01 1.49 -21.13
C LEU A 228 -12.00 2.42 -20.47
N LEU A 229 -10.99 1.88 -19.78
CA LEU A 229 -9.92 2.69 -19.19
C LEU A 229 -9.16 3.47 -20.27
N GLN A 230 -8.83 2.82 -21.38
CA GLN A 230 -8.15 3.46 -22.51
C GLN A 230 -8.99 4.58 -23.13
N ARG A 231 -10.30 4.36 -23.34
CA ARG A 231 -11.21 5.39 -23.84
C ARG A 231 -11.30 6.59 -22.89
N LYS A 232 -11.44 6.35 -21.58
CA LYS A 232 -11.46 7.40 -20.56
C LYS A 232 -10.17 8.23 -20.56
N ARG A 233 -9.02 7.60 -20.76
CA ARG A 233 -7.73 8.30 -20.91
C ARG A 233 -7.69 9.17 -22.17
N GLN A 234 -8.19 8.65 -23.30
CA GLN A 234 -8.22 9.37 -24.57
C GLN A 234 -9.21 10.55 -24.56
N SER A 235 -10.26 10.47 -23.76
CA SER A 235 -11.21 11.58 -23.55
C SER A 235 -10.77 12.58 -22.48
N GLU A 236 -9.51 12.51 -22.03
CA GLU A 236 -8.96 13.39 -20.99
C GLU A 236 -9.80 13.42 -19.70
N THR A 237 -10.44 12.29 -19.36
CA THR A 237 -11.24 12.21 -18.14
C THR A 237 -10.32 12.36 -16.93
N ILE A 238 -10.57 13.39 -16.13
CA ILE A 238 -9.85 13.67 -14.90
C ILE A 238 -10.44 12.82 -13.79
N CYS A 239 -9.58 12.12 -13.05
CA CYS A 239 -9.92 11.46 -11.80
C CYS A 239 -9.36 12.27 -10.64
N ASN A 240 -10.20 12.61 -9.68
CA ASN A 240 -9.86 13.37 -8.49
C ASN A 240 -9.85 12.47 -7.25
N ILE A 241 -9.02 12.85 -6.29
CA ILE A 241 -8.96 12.23 -4.97
C ILE A 241 -9.91 12.99 -4.03
N ILE A 242 -10.58 12.23 -3.19
CA ILE A 242 -11.67 12.66 -2.33
C ILE A 242 -11.24 12.51 -0.87
N TYR A 243 -11.42 13.54 -0.04
CA TYR A 243 -10.85 13.63 1.31
C TYR A 243 -11.88 13.84 2.45
N ASP A 244 -13.17 13.60 2.18
CA ASP A 244 -14.33 13.85 3.06
C ASP A 244 -14.22 13.39 4.52
#